data_AF-A0AAV7U9Z0-F1
#
_entry.id   AF-A0AAV7U9Z0-F1
#
_cell.length_a   1.000
_cell.length_b   1.000
_cell.length_c   1.000
_cell.angle_alpha   90.00
_cell.angle_beta   90.00
_cell.angle_gamma   90.00
#
_symmetry.space_group_name_H-M   'P 1'
#
loop_
_entity.id
_entity.type
_entity.pdbx_description
1 polymer ?
#
loop_
_entity_poly.entity_id
_entity_poly.type
_entity_poly.pdbx_seq_one_letter_code
_entity_poly.pdbx_strand_id
1 'polypeptide(L)'
;MASRRMTAQQVVSVLFESSSDHEYETDSASEAEEEVQDSGSEFSVRDESSDDEATLSADEGPVLEEDSDVPMVQEPAAERLPIGRPDAWVAPNMEQPQLPAFTGFPGCRVNTENFLPVNFFELFMDDIFLEEIVEQTNLYAEQFLRDNAARLRPHSRASRWIPTNLEELKKFLGLTFLMGLIRKPSLSSYWSTSPLMATAIFPAIMSRNRYELLLRMLHFVDNALALPRDHPDSDRLFKIRPVLDHLVDRFSEIYVPGKEISVDESLVLFKGRLVFRQYIPSKRARYGIKLYMLSESSTGYVYNFRVYTGRDSNIDPPGCPPTFGVSEKIVWELGRRLFNKGHHLYVDNFYTGVRLFKELFRVDTVACGTIRSNRKGYPKELVCKKLEKGQCSALRNDELLALKFVDKRDVYMLSTIHDESTSPVAVWGQVAEVRKPVCILDYNKHMGGVDRVDQRLEPYTAARKSYVWYKKLALHLFHLATFNAFVVFKDSSPESRMTFVKFQESIIASLVVLEQARVPREAVVEDVARLKDRHFAEHIPPTAKKNFPAKRCRVCARRGIRKETRMYCPDCPSKPGLCVGGCFRSYHTQKNYWEIP
;
A
#
# COMPACT_ATOMS: atom_id res chain seq x y z
N MET A 1 48.54 11.45 -12.55
CA MET A 1 47.77 12.67 -12.84
C MET A 1 46.72 12.84 -11.75
N ALA A 2 46.77 13.95 -11.00
CA ALA A 2 45.90 14.18 -9.86
C ALA A 2 44.45 14.42 -10.30
N SER A 3 43.50 13.72 -9.67
CA SER A 3 42.06 13.92 -9.86
C SER A 3 41.63 15.21 -9.19
N ARG A 4 41.30 16.24 -9.98
CA ARG A 4 40.80 17.52 -9.47
C ARG A 4 39.26 17.43 -9.43
N ARG A 5 38.66 17.50 -8.23
CA ARG A 5 37.20 17.60 -8.06
C ARG A 5 36.74 19.01 -8.45
N MET A 6 35.74 19.09 -9.32
CA MET A 6 35.10 20.35 -9.71
C MET A 6 34.13 20.82 -8.61
N THR A 7 34.04 22.13 -8.41
CA THR A 7 33.13 22.73 -7.44
C THR A 7 31.72 22.91 -8.01
N ALA A 8 30.71 23.03 -7.15
CA ALA A 8 29.30 23.17 -7.56
C ALA A 8 29.07 24.36 -8.52
N GLN A 9 29.83 25.45 -8.37
CA GLN A 9 29.76 26.60 -9.29
C GLN A 9 30.32 26.28 -10.69
N GLN A 10 31.34 25.41 -10.79
CA GLN A 10 31.89 24.98 -12.09
C GLN A 10 30.97 23.99 -12.81
N VAL A 11 30.09 23.30 -12.09
CA VAL A 11 29.03 22.47 -12.69
C VAL A 11 27.91 23.33 -13.27
N VAL A 12 27.56 24.43 -12.60
CA VAL A 12 26.51 25.36 -13.07
C VAL A 12 26.95 26.13 -14.32
N SER A 13 28.21 26.57 -14.41
CA SER A 13 28.70 27.29 -15.60
C SER A 13 28.72 26.41 -16.87
N VAL A 14 29.00 25.11 -16.73
CA VAL A 14 28.99 24.15 -17.86
C VAL A 14 27.56 23.83 -18.33
N LEU A 15 26.55 24.00 -17.47
CA LEU A 15 25.16 23.68 -17.79
C LEU A 15 24.40 24.83 -18.47
N PHE A 16 24.91 26.07 -18.42
CA PHE A 16 24.18 27.25 -18.89
C PHE A 16 24.85 28.04 -20.03
N GLU A 17 26.00 27.60 -20.55
CA GLU A 17 26.58 28.16 -21.79
C GLU A 17 26.05 27.43 -23.04
N SER A 18 24.76 27.59 -23.34
CA SER A 18 24.20 27.56 -24.71
C SER A 18 22.67 27.66 -24.66
N SER A 19 22.18 28.89 -24.56
CA SER A 19 20.79 29.21 -24.85
C SER A 19 20.73 30.66 -25.28
N SER A 20 20.87 30.90 -26.59
CA SER A 20 20.38 32.14 -27.19
C SER A 20 18.85 32.07 -27.23
N ASP A 21 18.25 33.19 -26.86
CA ASP A 21 16.81 33.41 -26.74
C ASP A 21 16.03 32.95 -27.98
N HIS A 22 15.07 32.07 -27.77
CA HIS A 22 13.90 31.94 -28.62
C HIS A 22 12.67 31.79 -27.74
N GLU A 23 11.93 32.89 -27.62
CA GLU A 23 10.54 32.91 -27.20
C GLU A 23 9.75 31.94 -28.10
N TYR A 24 9.11 30.95 -27.47
CA TYR A 24 8.03 30.19 -28.08
C TYR A 24 6.82 30.30 -27.18
N GLU A 25 5.78 30.90 -27.76
CA GLU A 25 4.43 30.98 -27.26
C GLU A 25 3.94 29.62 -26.75
N THR A 26 3.45 29.62 -25.52
CA THR A 26 2.76 28.47 -24.91
C THR A 26 1.38 28.34 -25.53
N ASP A 27 1.23 27.44 -26.50
CA ASP A 27 -0.09 26.96 -26.91
C ASP A 27 -0.53 25.86 -25.93
N SER A 28 -1.04 26.30 -24.77
CA SER A 28 -1.55 25.44 -23.71
C SER A 28 -2.99 25.03 -24.01
N ALA A 29 -3.18 24.11 -24.95
CA ALA A 29 -4.40 23.32 -25.04
C ALA A 29 -4.20 22.00 -24.27
N SER A 30 -4.24 22.07 -22.94
CA SER A 30 -4.47 20.87 -22.13
C SER A 30 -5.95 20.53 -22.28
N GLU A 31 -6.27 19.60 -23.18
CA GLU A 31 -7.58 18.96 -23.22
C GLU A 31 -7.81 18.25 -21.87
N ALA A 32 -8.59 18.90 -21.01
CA ALA A 32 -9.26 18.26 -19.90
C ALA A 32 -10.23 17.23 -20.49
N GLU A 33 -9.78 15.99 -20.62
CA GLU A 33 -10.70 14.87 -20.81
C GLU A 33 -11.49 14.73 -19.49
N GLU A 34 -12.75 15.19 -19.51
CA GLU A 34 -13.75 14.86 -18.52
C GLU A 34 -13.79 13.34 -18.35
N GLU A 35 -13.31 12.86 -17.20
CA GLU A 35 -13.65 11.54 -16.72
C GLU A 35 -15.17 11.50 -16.55
N VAL A 36 -15.85 10.77 -17.43
CA VAL A 36 -17.26 10.42 -17.28
C VAL A 36 -17.41 9.78 -15.90
N GLN A 37 -18.03 10.54 -14.99
CA GLN A 37 -18.44 10.06 -13.69
C GLN A 37 -19.40 8.89 -13.90
N ASP A 38 -19.10 7.76 -13.25
CA ASP A 38 -20.07 6.70 -12.95
C ASP A 38 -21.15 7.30 -12.04
N SER A 39 -22.09 8.00 -12.67
CA SER A 39 -23.19 8.72 -12.07
C SER A 39 -24.33 7.74 -11.78
N GLY A 40 -24.20 7.03 -10.67
CA GLY A 40 -25.38 6.69 -9.88
C GLY A 40 -25.89 7.97 -9.20
N SER A 41 -26.58 8.81 -9.99
CA SER A 41 -27.41 9.98 -9.68
C SER A 41 -27.08 10.76 -8.39
N GLU A 42 -26.44 11.92 -8.55
CA GLU A 42 -26.41 12.99 -7.54
C GLU A 42 -27.61 13.92 -7.74
N PHE A 43 -28.19 14.36 -6.61
CA PHE A 43 -29.36 15.21 -6.49
C PHE A 43 -29.07 16.65 -6.94
N SER A 44 -30.01 17.24 -7.68
CA SER A 44 -29.99 18.60 -8.22
C SER A 44 -30.40 19.65 -7.18
N VAL A 45 -29.58 20.67 -6.97
CA VAL A 45 -30.06 22.04 -6.66
C VAL A 45 -29.21 23.03 -7.47
N ARG A 46 -29.91 24.02 -8.01
CA ARG A 46 -29.52 24.95 -9.08
C ARG A 46 -28.32 25.84 -8.77
N ASP A 47 -27.60 26.10 -9.85
CA ASP A 47 -26.49 27.01 -10.06
C ASP A 47 -27.00 28.46 -10.15
N GLU A 48 -26.35 29.39 -9.44
CA GLU A 48 -26.24 30.80 -9.86
C GLU A 48 -24.82 31.29 -9.59
N SER A 49 -24.20 31.75 -10.68
CA SER A 49 -22.85 32.27 -10.83
C SER A 49 -22.70 33.69 -10.31
N SER A 50 -21.57 34.00 -9.67
CA SER A 50 -20.87 35.30 -9.80
C SER A 50 -19.48 35.21 -9.17
N ASP A 51 -18.47 35.62 -9.93
CA ASP A 51 -17.17 36.05 -9.40
C ASP A 51 -17.38 37.20 -8.40
N ASP A 52 -16.68 37.16 -7.25
CA ASP A 52 -16.06 38.33 -6.61
C ASP A 52 -15.28 37.92 -5.35
N GLU A 53 -14.08 38.49 -5.20
CA GLU A 53 -13.32 38.51 -3.95
C GLU A 53 -14.12 39.22 -2.86
N ALA A 54 -14.48 38.53 -1.77
CA ALA A 54 -14.79 39.17 -0.51
C ALA A 54 -14.58 38.25 0.70
N THR A 55 -13.89 38.80 1.69
CA THR A 55 -13.75 38.33 3.07
C THR A 55 -15.08 38.21 3.82
N LEU A 56 -15.11 37.36 4.87
CA LEU A 56 -16.17 37.10 5.89
C LEU A 56 -17.17 36.01 5.46
N SER A 57 -17.67 35.10 6.30
CA SER A 57 -17.66 34.87 7.74
C SER A 57 -17.98 33.38 7.99
N ALA A 58 -17.53 32.84 9.13
CA ALA A 58 -17.85 31.48 9.56
C ALA A 58 -19.36 31.32 9.78
N ASP A 59 -19.94 30.24 9.22
CA ASP A 59 -21.23 29.71 9.64
C ASP A 59 -21.01 28.26 10.09
N GLU A 60 -21.38 28.01 11.34
CA GLU A 60 -21.09 26.81 12.10
C GLU A 60 -22.16 25.72 11.85
N GLY A 61 -21.70 24.54 11.43
CA GLY A 61 -22.43 23.27 11.54
C GLY A 61 -21.65 22.32 12.45
N PRO A 62 -22.31 21.45 13.22
CA PRO A 62 -21.97 21.19 14.62
C PRO A 62 -20.60 20.54 14.76
N VAL A 63 -19.71 21.29 15.39
CA VAL A 63 -18.49 20.78 16.01
C VAL A 63 -18.95 20.05 17.27
N LEU A 64 -18.70 18.73 17.35
CA LEU A 64 -18.74 18.02 18.63
C LEU A 64 -17.48 18.42 19.38
N GLU A 65 -17.54 19.58 20.04
CA GLU A 65 -16.56 19.98 21.04
C GLU A 65 -16.75 19.12 22.29
N GLU A 66 -15.65 18.52 22.71
CA GLU A 66 -15.50 17.92 24.03
C GLU A 66 -15.53 19.06 25.04
N ASP A 67 -16.67 19.26 25.72
CA ASP A 67 -16.74 20.16 26.86
C ASP A 67 -16.91 19.41 28.17
N SER A 68 -16.01 19.78 29.07
CA SER A 68 -15.92 19.49 30.48
C SER A 68 -17.07 20.09 31.29
N ASP A 69 -17.29 19.49 32.47
CA ASP A 69 -18.12 19.97 33.58
C ASP A 69 -19.65 19.81 33.48
N VAL A 70 -20.13 18.68 34.00
CA VAL A 70 -21.51 18.51 34.48
C VAL A 70 -21.48 18.40 36.02
N PRO A 71 -22.35 19.10 36.77
CA PRO A 71 -22.28 19.14 38.23
C PRO A 71 -22.63 17.78 38.85
N MET A 72 -21.90 17.42 39.92
CA MET A 72 -22.20 16.28 40.78
C MET A 72 -23.61 16.38 41.36
N VAL A 73 -24.51 15.49 40.92
CA VAL A 73 -25.72 15.17 41.67
C VAL A 73 -25.31 14.27 42.85
N GLN A 74 -25.54 14.74 44.07
CA GLN A 74 -25.36 13.95 45.29
C GLN A 74 -26.52 12.97 45.43
N GLU A 75 -26.24 11.67 45.34
CA GLU A 75 -27.13 10.61 45.81
C GLU A 75 -26.57 9.96 47.09
N PRO A 76 -27.44 9.46 47.98
CA PRO A 76 -27.12 9.28 49.39
C PRO A 76 -26.27 8.04 49.67
N ALA A 77 -25.67 8.05 50.86
CA ALA A 77 -24.69 7.12 51.37
C ALA A 77 -25.09 5.64 51.22
N ALA A 78 -24.18 4.84 50.65
CA ALA A 78 -24.31 3.41 50.49
C ALA A 78 -24.33 2.67 51.84
N GLU A 79 -25.39 1.91 52.09
CA GLU A 79 -25.42 0.85 53.09
C GLU A 79 -24.37 -0.22 52.75
N ARG A 80 -23.62 -0.65 53.76
CA ARG A 80 -22.64 -1.75 53.63
C ARG A 80 -23.37 -3.06 53.37
N LEU A 81 -23.29 -3.56 52.15
CA LEU A 81 -23.72 -4.93 51.82
C LEU A 81 -22.55 -5.92 51.91
N PRO A 82 -22.82 -7.20 52.24
CA PRO A 82 -21.81 -8.14 52.72
C PRO A 82 -20.91 -8.72 51.61
N ILE A 83 -19.76 -9.21 52.05
CA ILE A 83 -18.68 -9.86 51.30
C ILE A 83 -19.21 -11.09 50.54
N GLY A 84 -18.86 -11.17 49.25
CA GLY A 84 -19.10 -12.34 48.39
C GLY A 84 -19.90 -12.05 47.11
N ARG A 85 -19.31 -11.32 46.15
CA ARG A 85 -19.78 -11.32 44.75
C ARG A 85 -18.62 -11.68 43.81
N PRO A 86 -18.81 -12.60 42.86
CA PRO A 86 -17.80 -13.01 41.86
C PRO A 86 -17.45 -11.92 40.81
N ASP A 87 -17.69 -10.64 41.11
CA ASP A 87 -17.42 -9.49 40.22
C ASP A 87 -16.87 -8.28 41.00
N ALA A 88 -16.40 -8.47 42.23
CA ALA A 88 -15.79 -7.40 43.01
C ALA A 88 -14.33 -7.17 42.60
N TRP A 89 -13.93 -5.91 42.50
CA TRP A 89 -12.52 -5.53 42.40
C TRP A 89 -11.89 -5.62 43.79
N VAL A 90 -10.76 -6.32 43.91
CA VAL A 90 -10.04 -6.54 45.16
C VAL A 90 -8.59 -6.05 45.04
N ALA A 91 -7.92 -5.89 46.18
CA ALA A 91 -6.49 -5.60 46.20
C ALA A 91 -5.72 -6.74 45.51
N PRO A 92 -4.73 -6.42 44.67
CA PRO A 92 -3.92 -7.44 44.03
C PRO A 92 -2.96 -8.08 45.05
N ASN A 93 -2.53 -9.31 44.77
CA ASN A 93 -1.80 -10.16 45.70
C ASN A 93 -0.41 -10.57 45.18
N MET A 94 0.12 -9.85 44.19
CA MET A 94 1.39 -10.13 43.50
C MET A 94 1.47 -11.51 42.83
N GLU A 95 0.37 -12.26 42.76
CA GLU A 95 0.35 -13.55 42.07
C GLU A 95 0.23 -13.33 40.56
N GLN A 96 1.00 -14.10 39.78
CA GLN A 96 0.83 -14.10 38.34
C GLN A 96 -0.43 -14.86 37.92
N PRO A 97 -1.17 -14.35 36.92
CA PRO A 97 -2.30 -15.10 36.38
C PRO A 97 -1.79 -16.41 35.75
N GLN A 98 -2.58 -17.48 35.87
CA GLN A 98 -2.28 -18.73 35.16
C GLN A 98 -2.53 -18.52 33.67
N LEU A 99 -1.45 -18.35 32.91
CA LEU A 99 -1.54 -18.10 31.47
C LEU A 99 -1.75 -19.41 30.70
N PRO A 100 -2.64 -19.42 29.70
CA PRO A 100 -2.74 -20.55 28.78
C PRO A 100 -1.41 -20.75 28.05
N ALA A 101 -1.02 -22.01 27.85
CA ALA A 101 0.19 -22.33 27.11
C ALA A 101 0.03 -21.93 25.64
N PHE A 102 1.08 -21.35 25.07
CA PHE A 102 1.10 -21.07 23.63
C PHE A 102 1.29 -22.38 22.85
N THR A 103 0.31 -22.76 22.04
CA THR A 103 0.29 -24.02 21.27
C THR A 103 0.35 -23.81 19.76
N GLY A 104 0.45 -22.56 19.30
CA GLY A 104 0.68 -22.25 17.89
C GLY A 104 2.04 -22.76 17.41
N PHE A 105 2.13 -23.07 16.11
CA PHE A 105 3.39 -23.33 15.41
C PHE A 105 3.66 -22.13 14.49
N PRO A 106 4.39 -21.10 14.96
CA PRO A 106 4.63 -19.89 14.19
C PRO A 106 5.47 -20.16 12.95
N GLY A 107 5.31 -19.31 11.95
CA GLY A 107 6.11 -19.34 10.73
C GLY A 107 5.33 -19.74 9.48
N CYS A 108 6.07 -19.89 8.38
CA CYS A 108 5.54 -20.33 7.10
C CYS A 108 4.98 -21.76 7.16
N ARG A 109 3.76 -21.96 6.63
CA ARG A 109 3.11 -23.28 6.52
C ARG A 109 3.34 -23.98 5.18
N VAL A 110 3.98 -23.30 4.24
CA VAL A 110 4.23 -23.80 2.90
C VAL A 110 5.69 -24.23 2.80
N ASN A 111 5.98 -25.29 2.06
CA ASN A 111 7.36 -25.64 1.74
C ASN A 111 7.92 -24.60 0.75
N THR A 112 8.89 -23.82 1.21
CA THR A 112 9.53 -22.74 0.44
C THR A 112 10.94 -23.11 -0.02
N GLU A 113 11.28 -24.41 -0.04
CA GLU A 113 12.60 -24.87 -0.49
C GLU A 113 12.86 -24.41 -1.94
N ASN A 114 14.04 -23.81 -2.17
CA ASN A 114 14.47 -23.28 -3.48
C ASN A 114 13.59 -22.16 -4.06
N PHE A 115 12.72 -21.52 -3.26
CA PHE A 115 11.92 -20.40 -3.74
C PHE A 115 12.81 -19.20 -4.10
N LEU A 116 12.52 -18.60 -5.25
CA LEU A 116 12.98 -17.27 -5.60
C LEU A 116 12.05 -16.23 -4.95
N PRO A 117 12.48 -14.95 -4.81
CA PRO A 117 11.65 -13.88 -4.25
C PRO A 117 10.26 -13.76 -4.88
N VAL A 118 10.14 -13.98 -6.20
CA VAL A 118 8.84 -13.96 -6.89
C VAL A 118 7.91 -15.07 -6.44
N ASN A 119 8.43 -16.26 -6.09
CA ASN A 119 7.60 -17.37 -5.65
C ASN A 119 6.93 -17.07 -4.29
N PHE A 120 7.59 -16.32 -3.41
CA PHE A 120 6.95 -15.83 -2.18
C PHE A 120 5.80 -14.86 -2.46
N PHE A 121 5.92 -14.02 -3.49
CA PHE A 121 4.83 -13.14 -3.93
C PHE A 121 3.67 -13.94 -4.54
N GLU A 122 3.99 -14.95 -5.37
CA GLU A 122 3.02 -15.85 -5.99
C GLU A 122 2.25 -16.69 -4.97
N LEU A 123 2.74 -16.87 -3.74
CA LEU A 123 1.91 -17.46 -2.67
C LEU A 123 0.65 -16.63 -2.40
N PHE A 124 0.72 -15.30 -2.50
CA PHE A 124 -0.40 -14.41 -2.21
C PHE A 124 -1.15 -13.96 -3.46
N MET A 125 -0.41 -13.79 -4.56
CA MET A 125 -0.88 -13.27 -5.83
C MET A 125 -0.56 -14.29 -6.93
N ASP A 126 -1.18 -15.47 -6.85
CA ASP A 126 -0.97 -16.56 -7.80
C ASP A 126 -1.57 -16.26 -9.19
N ASP A 127 -1.21 -17.09 -10.16
CA ASP A 127 -1.64 -16.91 -11.54
C ASP A 127 -3.14 -17.10 -11.71
N ILE A 128 -3.78 -17.94 -10.88
CA ILE A 128 -5.24 -18.16 -10.88
C ILE A 128 -5.96 -16.87 -10.50
N PHE A 129 -5.60 -16.26 -9.38
CA PHE A 129 -6.19 -15.00 -8.94
C PHE A 129 -5.90 -13.85 -9.91
N LEU A 130 -4.70 -13.79 -10.47
CA LEU A 130 -4.37 -12.80 -11.49
C LEU A 130 -5.17 -13.02 -12.78
N GLU A 131 -5.45 -14.26 -13.18
CA GLU A 131 -6.33 -14.59 -14.31
C GLU A 131 -7.76 -14.15 -14.05
N GLU A 132 -8.30 -14.34 -12.83
CA GLU A 132 -9.62 -13.81 -12.46
C GLU A 132 -9.67 -12.29 -12.62
N ILE A 133 -8.63 -11.56 -12.20
CA ILE A 133 -8.55 -10.10 -12.39
C ILE A 133 -8.54 -9.74 -13.89
N VAL A 134 -7.84 -10.52 -14.73
CA VAL A 134 -7.82 -10.33 -16.19
C VAL A 134 -9.23 -10.49 -16.76
N GLU A 135 -9.92 -11.57 -16.40
CA GLU A 135 -11.28 -11.85 -16.87
C GLU A 135 -12.24 -10.72 -16.48
N GLN A 136 -12.24 -10.31 -15.22
CA GLN A 136 -13.11 -9.25 -14.72
C GLN A 136 -12.77 -7.88 -15.31
N THR A 137 -11.49 -7.61 -15.59
CA THR A 137 -11.04 -6.38 -16.27
C THR A 137 -11.51 -6.34 -17.73
N ASN A 138 -11.44 -7.47 -18.43
CA ASN A 138 -11.92 -7.59 -19.81
C ASN A 138 -13.44 -7.44 -19.88
N LEU A 139 -14.17 -8.14 -19.00
CA LEU A 139 -15.62 -8.04 -18.89
C LEU A 139 -16.07 -6.61 -18.58
N TYR A 140 -15.41 -5.95 -17.63
CA TYR A 140 -15.70 -4.56 -17.30
C TYR A 140 -15.50 -3.62 -18.49
N ALA A 141 -14.45 -3.82 -19.29
CA ALA A 141 -14.23 -2.99 -20.46
C ALA A 141 -15.36 -3.14 -21.50
N GLU A 142 -15.88 -4.36 -21.70
CA GLU A 142 -17.04 -4.60 -22.56
C GLU A 142 -18.31 -3.91 -22.04
N GLN A 143 -18.58 -4.04 -20.74
CA GLN A 143 -19.71 -3.37 -20.08
C GLN A 143 -19.58 -1.85 -20.21
N PHE A 144 -18.40 -1.30 -19.88
CA PHE A 144 -18.12 0.12 -19.97
C PHE A 144 -18.34 0.67 -21.38
N LEU A 145 -17.85 -0.01 -22.41
CA LEU A 145 -18.01 0.40 -23.80
C LEU A 145 -19.48 0.36 -24.24
N ARG A 146 -20.22 -0.67 -23.82
CA ARG A 146 -21.65 -0.81 -24.10
C ARG A 146 -22.46 0.31 -23.46
N ASP A 147 -22.27 0.54 -22.17
CA ASP A 147 -23.05 1.50 -21.38
C ASP A 147 -22.75 2.95 -21.75
N ASN A 148 -21.55 3.21 -22.29
CA ASN A 148 -21.11 4.54 -22.69
C ASN A 148 -21.07 4.75 -24.21
N ALA A 149 -21.58 3.81 -25.02
CA ALA A 149 -21.49 3.88 -26.48
C ALA A 149 -21.99 5.21 -27.06
N ALA A 150 -23.08 5.77 -26.51
CA ALA A 150 -23.64 7.05 -26.94
C ALA A 150 -22.88 8.28 -26.42
N ARG A 151 -22.06 8.14 -25.38
CA ARG A 151 -21.32 9.24 -24.73
C ARG A 151 -19.85 9.31 -25.16
N LEU A 152 -19.31 8.21 -25.69
CA LEU A 152 -17.91 8.15 -26.08
C LEU A 152 -17.69 8.95 -27.37
N ARG A 153 -16.73 9.88 -27.32
CA ARG A 153 -16.27 10.61 -28.51
C ARG A 153 -15.72 9.63 -29.55
N PRO A 154 -15.84 9.92 -30.87
CA PRO A 154 -15.38 9.01 -31.94
C PRO A 154 -13.92 8.55 -31.81
N HIS A 155 -13.05 9.41 -31.28
CA HIS A 155 -11.62 9.12 -31.06
C HIS A 155 -11.25 8.87 -29.60
N SER A 156 -12.24 8.54 -28.76
CA SER A 156 -11.99 8.21 -27.35
C SER A 156 -10.97 7.07 -27.23
N ARG A 157 -10.01 7.21 -26.32
CA ARG A 157 -9.04 6.14 -26.07
C ARG A 157 -9.69 4.85 -25.58
N ALA A 158 -10.85 4.94 -24.95
CA ALA A 158 -11.60 3.78 -24.49
C ALA A 158 -11.99 2.85 -25.66
N SER A 159 -12.34 3.41 -26.83
CA SER A 159 -12.73 2.62 -28.01
C SER A 159 -11.58 1.82 -28.63
N ARG A 160 -10.34 2.07 -28.19
CA ARG A 160 -9.13 1.33 -28.57
C ARG A 160 -8.80 0.20 -27.61
N TRP A 161 -9.75 -0.21 -26.76
CA TRP A 161 -9.57 -1.34 -25.87
C TRP A 161 -9.28 -2.61 -26.67
N ILE A 162 -8.28 -3.34 -26.20
CA ILE A 162 -7.95 -4.70 -26.63
C ILE A 162 -7.94 -5.52 -25.34
N PRO A 163 -8.53 -6.72 -25.32
CA PRO A 163 -8.50 -7.58 -24.15
C PRO A 163 -7.07 -7.76 -23.62
N THR A 164 -6.90 -7.61 -22.31
CA THR A 164 -5.65 -7.89 -21.61
C THR A 164 -5.50 -9.38 -21.38
N ASN A 165 -4.29 -9.82 -21.05
CA ASN A 165 -3.99 -11.18 -20.63
C ASN A 165 -3.12 -11.17 -19.35
N LEU A 166 -2.83 -12.36 -18.82
CA LEU A 166 -2.04 -12.53 -17.60
C LEU A 166 -0.66 -11.87 -17.69
N GLU A 167 0.06 -12.07 -18.80
CA GLU A 167 1.39 -11.50 -19.00
C GLU A 167 1.36 -9.97 -19.00
N GLU A 168 0.37 -9.37 -19.67
CA GLU A 168 0.20 -7.93 -19.71
C GLU A 168 -0.23 -7.35 -18.36
N LEU A 169 -1.08 -8.05 -17.59
CA LEU A 169 -1.44 -7.65 -16.24
C LEU A 169 -0.22 -7.71 -15.30
N LYS A 170 0.60 -8.77 -15.36
CA LYS A 170 1.85 -8.86 -14.60
C LYS A 170 2.79 -7.69 -14.92
N LYS A 171 2.96 -7.35 -16.20
CA LYS A 171 3.74 -6.18 -16.64
C LYS A 171 3.15 -4.87 -16.10
N PHE A 172 1.83 -4.70 -16.13
CA PHE A 172 1.14 -3.55 -15.56
C PHE A 172 1.42 -3.42 -14.06
N LEU A 173 1.25 -4.50 -13.28
CA LEU A 173 1.54 -4.52 -11.84
C LEU A 173 3.01 -4.25 -11.54
N GLY A 174 3.93 -4.83 -12.30
CA GLY A 174 5.37 -4.59 -12.18
C GLY A 174 5.73 -3.12 -12.41
N LEU A 175 5.15 -2.47 -13.43
CA LEU A 175 5.30 -1.02 -13.62
C LEU A 175 4.68 -0.23 -12.47
N THR A 176 3.49 -0.60 -11.98
CA THR A 176 2.83 0.07 -10.85
C THR A 176 3.68 -0.01 -9.58
N PHE A 177 4.24 -1.17 -9.25
CA PHE A 177 5.17 -1.33 -8.12
C PHE A 177 6.45 -0.52 -8.32
N LEU A 178 6.99 -0.48 -9.55
CA LEU A 178 8.16 0.35 -9.85
C LEU A 178 7.89 1.85 -9.68
N MET A 179 6.67 2.33 -9.93
CA MET A 179 6.29 3.72 -9.62
C MET A 179 6.28 4.03 -8.12
N GLY A 180 6.16 3.00 -7.28
CA GLY A 180 6.32 3.08 -5.83
C GLY A 180 7.78 3.33 -5.43
N LEU A 181 8.74 2.70 -6.12
CA LEU A 181 10.18 2.91 -5.91
C LEU A 181 10.69 4.21 -6.54
N ILE A 182 10.28 4.49 -7.79
CA ILE A 182 10.70 5.66 -8.55
C ILE A 182 9.54 6.65 -8.58
N ARG A 183 9.51 7.62 -7.66
CA ARG A 183 8.42 8.61 -7.61
C ARG A 183 8.67 9.77 -8.57
N LYS A 184 7.76 9.97 -9.53
CA LYS A 184 7.74 11.14 -10.42
C LYS A 184 6.54 12.06 -10.14
N PRO A 185 6.57 13.34 -10.60
CA PRO A 185 5.51 14.32 -10.31
C PRO A 185 4.13 13.93 -10.87
N SER A 186 4.07 13.49 -12.13
CA SER A 186 2.83 13.06 -12.78
C SER A 186 2.94 11.64 -13.34
N LEU A 187 1.79 11.05 -13.69
CA LEU A 187 1.75 9.75 -14.37
C LEU A 187 2.42 9.82 -15.76
N SER A 188 2.21 10.92 -16.49
CA SER A 188 2.82 11.11 -17.82
C SER A 188 4.35 11.24 -17.75
N SER A 189 4.91 11.75 -16.65
CA SER A 189 6.37 11.88 -16.47
C SER A 189 7.13 10.56 -16.58
N TYR A 190 6.48 9.42 -16.31
CA TYR A 190 7.11 8.10 -16.44
C TYR A 190 7.47 7.73 -17.88
N TRP A 191 6.74 8.30 -18.85
CA TRP A 191 7.00 8.12 -20.28
C TRP A 191 7.63 9.36 -20.92
N SER A 192 8.18 10.27 -20.10
CA SER A 192 8.88 11.45 -20.59
C SER A 192 10.15 11.06 -21.35
N THR A 193 10.37 11.70 -22.50
CA THR A 193 11.61 11.60 -23.29
C THR A 193 12.66 12.62 -22.89
N SER A 194 12.31 13.62 -22.05
CA SER A 194 13.26 14.60 -21.53
C SER A 194 14.36 13.89 -20.74
N PRO A 195 15.66 14.18 -21.01
CA PRO A 195 16.79 13.56 -20.30
C PRO A 195 16.72 13.67 -18.77
N LEU A 196 16.09 14.72 -18.24
CA LEU A 196 15.93 14.93 -16.79
C LEU A 196 14.96 13.93 -16.14
N MET A 197 14.01 13.41 -16.91
CA MET A 197 12.91 12.57 -16.41
C MET A 197 12.86 11.20 -17.07
N ALA A 198 13.66 10.96 -18.10
CA ALA A 198 13.66 9.71 -18.86
C ALA A 198 13.97 8.52 -17.96
N THR A 199 13.14 7.48 -18.06
CA THR A 199 13.36 6.22 -17.35
C THR A 199 12.96 5.10 -18.29
N ALA A 200 13.96 4.53 -18.98
CA ALA A 200 13.78 3.74 -20.20
C ALA A 200 12.86 2.52 -20.05
N ILE A 201 12.78 1.94 -18.85
CA ILE A 201 11.98 0.74 -18.58
C ILE A 201 10.47 0.96 -18.78
N PHE A 202 9.92 2.12 -18.41
CA PHE A 202 8.48 2.38 -18.56
C PHE A 202 8.00 2.32 -20.02
N PRO A 203 8.56 3.11 -20.97
CA PRO A 203 8.17 3.02 -22.37
C PRO A 203 8.60 1.71 -23.05
N ALA A 204 9.62 1.01 -22.53
CA ALA A 204 10.07 -0.26 -23.08
C ALA A 204 9.09 -1.41 -22.79
N ILE A 205 8.46 -1.41 -21.60
CA ILE A 205 7.54 -2.47 -21.19
C ILE A 205 6.12 -2.23 -21.72
N MET A 206 5.61 -1.01 -21.62
CA MET A 206 4.24 -0.69 -22.04
C MET A 206 4.12 0.78 -22.44
N SER A 207 3.30 1.09 -23.45
CA SER A 207 3.03 2.50 -23.78
C SER A 207 2.23 3.20 -22.68
N ARG A 208 2.46 4.51 -22.48
CA ARG A 208 1.66 5.34 -21.56
C ARG A 208 0.17 5.13 -21.77
N ASN A 209 -0.24 5.16 -23.03
CA ASN A 209 -1.64 5.13 -23.37
C ASN A 209 -2.30 3.79 -23.02
N ARG A 210 -1.56 2.67 -23.17
CA ARG A 210 -2.02 1.35 -22.77
C ARG A 210 -2.07 1.21 -21.25
N TYR A 211 -1.04 1.67 -20.53
CA TYR A 211 -1.02 1.62 -19.07
C TYR A 211 -2.21 2.37 -18.45
N GLU A 212 -2.45 3.60 -18.89
CA GLU A 212 -3.60 4.40 -18.42
C GLU A 212 -4.94 3.77 -18.79
N LEU A 213 -5.02 3.10 -19.95
CA LEU A 213 -6.23 2.40 -20.36
C LEU A 213 -6.49 1.15 -19.50
N LEU A 214 -5.44 0.36 -19.19
CA LEU A 214 -5.53 -0.74 -18.23
C LEU A 214 -5.93 -0.24 -16.84
N LEU A 215 -5.31 0.83 -16.35
CA LEU A 215 -5.68 1.45 -15.08
C LEU A 215 -7.16 1.89 -15.07
N ARG A 216 -7.65 2.40 -16.20
CA ARG A 216 -9.06 2.80 -16.37
C ARG A 216 -10.01 1.59 -16.41
N MET A 217 -9.61 0.46 -16.97
CA MET A 217 -10.46 -0.73 -17.06
C MET A 217 -10.27 -1.74 -15.94
N LEU A 218 -9.23 -1.60 -15.10
CA LEU A 218 -8.94 -2.51 -14.00
C LEU A 218 -10.17 -2.72 -13.12
N HIS A 219 -10.62 -3.96 -13.00
CA HIS A 219 -11.84 -4.31 -12.28
C HIS A 219 -11.75 -5.73 -11.71
N PHE A 220 -12.61 -6.06 -10.75
CA PHE A 220 -12.44 -7.26 -9.91
C PHE A 220 -13.71 -8.10 -9.77
N VAL A 221 -14.86 -7.66 -10.29
CA VAL A 221 -16.14 -8.34 -10.13
C VAL A 221 -17.09 -8.00 -11.26
N ASP A 222 -17.98 -8.91 -11.64
CA ASP A 222 -19.00 -8.64 -12.64
C ASP A 222 -20.03 -7.63 -12.09
N ASN A 223 -20.17 -6.47 -12.73
CA ASN A 223 -21.15 -5.46 -12.31
C ASN A 223 -22.60 -5.95 -12.44
N ALA A 224 -22.88 -6.95 -13.28
CA ALA A 224 -24.23 -7.52 -13.41
C ALA A 224 -24.71 -8.21 -12.12
N LEU A 225 -23.79 -8.57 -11.22
CA LEU A 225 -24.10 -9.16 -9.91
C LEU A 225 -24.35 -8.10 -8.82
N ALA A 226 -24.21 -6.81 -9.14
CA ALA A 226 -24.40 -5.74 -8.17
C ALA A 226 -25.88 -5.61 -7.78
N LEU A 227 -26.17 -5.72 -6.49
CA LEU A 227 -27.50 -5.41 -5.97
C LEU A 227 -27.77 -3.89 -6.02
N PRO A 228 -29.04 -3.47 -6.16
CA PRO A 228 -29.43 -2.08 -6.03
C PRO A 228 -28.94 -1.48 -4.69
N ARG A 229 -28.55 -0.21 -4.69
CA ARG A 229 -27.93 0.45 -3.51
C ARG A 229 -28.84 0.50 -2.27
N ASP A 230 -30.14 0.50 -2.50
CA ASP A 230 -31.21 0.51 -1.50
C ASP A 230 -31.58 -0.89 -1.02
N HIS A 231 -31.05 -1.95 -1.66
CA HIS A 231 -31.25 -3.32 -1.21
C HIS A 231 -30.58 -3.53 0.16
N PRO A 232 -31.24 -4.19 1.14
CA PRO A 232 -30.70 -4.40 2.48
C PRO A 232 -29.37 -5.16 2.48
N ASP A 233 -29.21 -6.11 1.55
CA ASP A 233 -27.99 -6.91 1.39
C ASP A 233 -26.95 -6.28 0.44
N SER A 234 -27.10 -5.01 0.07
CA SER A 234 -26.14 -4.31 -0.79
C SER A 234 -24.79 -4.14 -0.09
N ASP A 235 -23.76 -4.82 -0.59
CA ASP A 235 -22.41 -4.69 -0.09
C ASP A 235 -21.71 -3.42 -0.60
N ARG A 236 -21.35 -2.51 0.31
CA ARG A 236 -20.58 -1.29 0.00
C ARG A 236 -19.20 -1.58 -0.57
N LEU A 237 -18.65 -2.77 -0.31
CA LEU A 237 -17.34 -3.22 -0.79
C LEU A 237 -17.44 -4.14 -2.01
N PHE A 238 -18.63 -4.32 -2.59
CA PHE A 238 -18.89 -5.24 -3.71
C PHE A 238 -17.79 -5.19 -4.79
N LYS A 239 -17.41 -3.97 -5.26
CA LYS A 239 -16.41 -3.76 -6.32
C LYS A 239 -15.00 -4.29 -6.00
N ILE A 240 -14.68 -4.59 -4.74
CA ILE A 240 -13.38 -5.13 -4.31
C ILE A 240 -13.52 -6.43 -3.50
N ARG A 241 -14.75 -6.91 -3.26
CA ARG A 241 -15.01 -8.06 -2.38
C ARG A 241 -14.15 -9.29 -2.72
N PRO A 242 -14.00 -9.71 -4.00
CA PRO A 242 -13.16 -10.85 -4.34
C PRO A 242 -11.69 -10.69 -3.92
N VAL A 243 -11.14 -9.48 -4.04
CA VAL A 243 -9.76 -9.17 -3.62
C VAL A 243 -9.60 -9.24 -2.10
N LEU A 244 -10.60 -8.74 -1.36
CA LEU A 244 -10.57 -8.77 0.10
C LEU A 244 -10.59 -10.21 0.62
N ASP A 245 -11.54 -11.00 0.11
CA ASP A 245 -11.76 -12.37 0.58
C ASP A 245 -10.54 -13.26 0.25
N HIS A 246 -10.03 -13.17 -0.98
CA HIS A 246 -8.81 -13.87 -1.40
C HIS A 246 -7.62 -13.57 -0.48
N LEU A 247 -7.31 -12.28 -0.27
CA LEU A 247 -6.13 -11.90 0.53
C LEU A 247 -6.28 -12.25 2.01
N VAL A 248 -7.46 -12.07 2.60
CA VAL A 248 -7.72 -12.47 3.99
C VAL A 248 -7.51 -13.97 4.19
N ASP A 249 -7.96 -14.80 3.24
CA ASP A 249 -7.77 -16.23 3.33
C ASP A 249 -6.30 -16.61 3.14
N ARG A 250 -5.63 -16.12 2.09
CA ARG A 250 -4.19 -16.39 1.86
C ARG A 250 -3.31 -15.94 3.03
N PHE A 251 -3.57 -14.77 3.62
CA PHE A 251 -2.79 -14.26 4.77
C PHE A 251 -2.88 -15.20 5.97
N SER A 252 -4.05 -15.81 6.20
CA SER A 252 -4.22 -16.73 7.33
C SER A 252 -3.75 -18.16 7.05
N GLU A 253 -3.70 -18.57 5.78
CA GLU A 253 -3.31 -19.91 5.34
C GLU A 253 -1.79 -20.10 5.27
N ILE A 254 -1.06 -19.08 4.79
CA ILE A 254 0.36 -19.20 4.46
C ILE A 254 1.24 -19.10 5.70
N TYR A 255 0.84 -18.30 6.70
CA TYR A 255 1.69 -17.98 7.85
C TYR A 255 0.89 -18.01 9.15
N VAL A 256 1.50 -18.55 10.20
CA VAL A 256 0.95 -18.47 11.57
C VAL A 256 1.77 -17.46 12.35
N PRO A 257 1.15 -16.43 12.94
CA PRO A 257 1.86 -15.47 13.76
C PRO A 257 2.41 -16.12 15.03
N GLY A 258 3.47 -15.51 15.57
CA GLY A 258 4.02 -15.80 16.87
C GLY A 258 3.05 -15.51 18.02
N LYS A 259 3.56 -15.68 19.23
CA LYS A 259 2.79 -15.56 20.47
C LYS A 259 2.16 -14.17 20.61
N GLU A 260 2.91 -13.11 20.33
CA GLU A 260 2.45 -11.72 20.50
C GLU A 260 1.87 -11.13 19.21
N ILE A 261 0.61 -10.73 19.28
CA ILE A 261 -0.15 -10.13 18.17
C ILE A 261 -0.78 -8.81 18.61
N SER A 262 -1.04 -7.90 17.67
CA SER A 262 -1.72 -6.65 17.95
C SER A 262 -2.85 -6.33 16.96
N VAL A 263 -3.88 -5.65 17.45
CA VAL A 263 -4.95 -5.07 16.60
C VAL A 263 -4.89 -3.55 16.69
N ASP A 264 -4.86 -2.92 15.52
CA ASP A 264 -4.85 -1.46 15.38
C ASP A 264 -5.40 -1.06 14.01
N GLU A 265 -5.40 0.24 13.73
CA GLU A 265 -5.94 0.82 12.51
C GLU A 265 -4.87 1.38 11.57
N SER A 266 -5.04 1.08 10.29
CA SER A 266 -4.34 1.72 9.18
C SER A 266 -5.28 2.60 8.37
N LEU A 267 -4.73 3.59 7.67
CA LEU A 267 -5.48 4.57 6.89
C LEU A 267 -4.90 4.72 5.49
N VAL A 268 -5.62 4.20 4.50
CA VAL A 268 -5.25 4.34 3.09
C VAL A 268 -5.70 5.72 2.59
N LEU A 269 -4.74 6.61 2.31
CA LEU A 269 -5.01 7.98 1.85
C LEU A 269 -6.01 8.01 0.69
N PHE A 270 -7.17 8.63 0.87
CA PHE A 270 -8.17 8.82 -0.17
C PHE A 270 -8.99 10.09 0.10
N LYS A 271 -9.03 11.00 -0.87
CA LYS A 271 -9.72 12.28 -0.76
C LYS A 271 -10.97 12.40 -1.66
N GLY A 272 -11.22 11.42 -2.53
CA GLY A 272 -12.40 11.42 -3.39
C GLY A 272 -13.71 11.24 -2.62
N ARG A 273 -14.83 11.32 -3.35
CA ARG A 273 -16.16 11.08 -2.79
C ARG A 273 -16.31 9.60 -2.45
N LEU A 274 -16.48 9.32 -1.16
CA LEU A 274 -16.70 7.98 -0.64
C LEU A 274 -17.44 8.09 0.69
N VAL A 275 -18.58 7.42 0.79
CA VAL A 275 -19.50 7.51 1.94
C VAL A 275 -18.89 7.05 3.26
N PHE A 276 -17.92 6.12 3.23
CA PHE A 276 -17.24 5.60 4.41
C PHE A 276 -15.79 6.08 4.54
N ARG A 277 -15.45 7.19 3.85
CA ARG A 277 -14.17 7.88 4.07
C ARG A 277 -14.10 8.37 5.52
N GLN A 278 -12.95 8.18 6.15
CA GLN A 278 -12.70 8.61 7.53
C GLN A 278 -11.74 9.79 7.57
N TYR A 279 -11.95 10.66 8.55
CA TYR A 279 -11.02 11.71 8.94
C TYR A 279 -10.40 11.35 10.28
N ILE A 280 -9.08 11.13 10.31
CA ILE A 280 -8.32 10.77 11.49
C ILE A 280 -7.16 11.78 11.62
N PRO A 281 -7.29 12.84 12.45
CA PRO A 281 -6.32 13.92 12.55
C PRO A 281 -4.89 13.45 12.88
N SER A 282 -4.77 12.41 13.70
CA SER A 282 -3.51 11.86 14.19
C SER A 282 -2.70 11.12 13.12
N LYS A 283 -3.34 10.57 12.08
CA LYS A 283 -2.65 9.86 10.99
C LYS A 283 -2.19 10.87 9.93
N ARG A 284 -1.00 10.67 9.37
CA ARG A 284 -0.39 11.58 8.39
C ARG A 284 -1.27 11.83 7.15
N ALA A 285 -1.98 10.81 6.68
CA ALA A 285 -2.90 10.92 5.55
C ALA A 285 -4.12 11.83 5.84
N ARG A 286 -4.53 11.91 7.11
CA ARG A 286 -5.73 12.58 7.65
C ARG A 286 -7.07 12.11 7.08
N TYR A 287 -7.20 11.95 5.77
CA TYR A 287 -8.39 11.48 5.08
C TYR A 287 -8.11 10.17 4.35
N GLY A 288 -8.96 9.16 4.54
CA GLY A 288 -8.74 7.90 3.85
C GLY A 288 -9.77 6.82 4.11
N ILE A 289 -9.47 5.64 3.59
CA ILE A 289 -10.21 4.40 3.85
C ILE A 289 -9.55 3.75 5.06
N LYS A 290 -10.31 3.59 6.13
CA LYS A 290 -9.84 3.00 7.39
C LYS A 290 -9.87 1.48 7.30
N LEU A 291 -8.77 0.84 7.69
CA LEU A 291 -8.62 -0.61 7.81
C LEU A 291 -8.38 -0.96 9.28
N TYR A 292 -9.14 -1.92 9.80
CA TYR A 292 -8.83 -2.62 11.04
C TYR A 292 -7.89 -3.79 10.71
N MET A 293 -6.75 -3.90 11.36
CA MET A 293 -5.75 -4.92 11.03
C MET A 293 -5.29 -5.66 12.27
N LEU A 294 -5.13 -6.97 12.14
CA LEU A 294 -4.48 -7.84 13.11
C LEU A 294 -3.11 -8.25 12.54
N SER A 295 -2.06 -7.96 13.30
CA SER A 295 -0.68 -8.17 12.87
C SER A 295 0.18 -8.87 13.92
N GLU A 296 1.19 -9.61 13.47
CA GLU A 296 2.25 -10.09 14.34
C GLU A 296 3.09 -8.91 14.83
N SER A 297 3.29 -8.87 16.15
CA SER A 297 3.94 -7.75 16.82
C SER A 297 5.41 -7.52 16.40
N SER A 298 6.16 -8.61 16.22
CA SER A 298 7.61 -8.60 15.98
C SER A 298 7.96 -8.22 14.54
N THR A 299 7.31 -8.85 13.57
CA THR A 299 7.62 -8.71 12.13
C THR A 299 6.73 -7.69 11.42
N GLY A 300 5.51 -7.47 11.93
CA GLY A 300 4.47 -6.73 11.24
C GLY A 300 3.68 -7.56 10.22
N TYR A 301 3.80 -8.90 10.19
CA TYR A 301 2.98 -9.74 9.30
C TYR A 301 1.49 -9.44 9.52
N VAL A 302 0.75 -9.04 8.49
CA VAL A 302 -0.70 -8.83 8.60
C VAL A 302 -1.40 -10.16 8.40
N TYR A 303 -2.00 -10.70 9.46
CA TYR A 303 -2.69 -11.98 9.42
C TYR A 303 -4.16 -11.85 9.00
N ASN A 304 -4.81 -10.74 9.37
CA ASN A 304 -6.20 -10.50 9.01
C ASN A 304 -6.48 -8.98 8.97
N PHE A 305 -7.46 -8.56 8.17
CA PHE A 305 -7.91 -7.18 8.14
C PHE A 305 -9.37 -7.05 7.73
N ARG A 306 -9.99 -5.91 8.10
CA ARG A 306 -11.37 -5.56 7.74
C ARG A 306 -11.44 -4.08 7.34
N VAL A 307 -12.16 -3.79 6.26
CA VAL A 307 -12.40 -2.40 5.81
C VAL A 307 -13.57 -1.81 6.59
N TYR A 308 -13.40 -0.60 7.12
CA TYR A 308 -14.50 0.16 7.73
C TYR A 308 -15.48 0.66 6.67
N THR A 309 -16.79 0.49 6.91
CA THR A 309 -17.84 0.82 5.93
C THR A 309 -18.90 1.82 6.41
N GLY A 310 -18.63 2.54 7.51
CA GLY A 310 -19.52 3.59 8.02
C GLY A 310 -20.54 3.08 9.04
N ARG A 311 -21.34 2.09 8.63
CA ARG A 311 -22.24 1.33 9.51
C ARG A 311 -21.74 -0.10 9.50
N ASP A 312 -20.84 -0.42 10.43
CA ASP A 312 -20.43 -1.80 10.62
C ASP A 312 -21.68 -2.64 10.85
N SER A 313 -21.89 -3.65 10.00
CA SER A 313 -23.10 -4.45 9.98
C SER A 313 -23.39 -5.01 11.37
N ASN A 314 -24.66 -4.99 11.77
CA ASN A 314 -25.15 -5.64 12.99
C ASN A 314 -25.06 -7.17 12.92
N ILE A 315 -24.38 -7.72 11.91
CA ILE A 315 -24.19 -9.16 11.76
C ILE A 315 -23.06 -9.56 12.70
N ASP A 316 -23.42 -10.39 13.68
CA ASP A 316 -22.46 -10.92 14.63
C ASP A 316 -21.50 -11.88 13.93
N PRO A 317 -20.17 -11.69 14.10
CA PRO A 317 -19.20 -12.67 13.62
C PRO A 317 -19.48 -14.05 14.23
N PRO A 318 -19.12 -15.16 13.57
CA PRO A 318 -19.33 -16.49 14.10
C PRO A 318 -18.76 -16.67 15.51
N GLY A 319 -19.58 -17.21 16.41
CA GLY A 319 -19.22 -17.44 17.81
C GLY A 319 -19.11 -16.17 18.67
N CYS A 320 -19.41 -14.99 18.12
CA CYS A 320 -19.33 -13.74 18.86
C CYS A 320 -20.45 -13.64 19.91
N PRO A 321 -20.15 -13.25 21.16
CA PRO A 321 -21.19 -13.02 22.16
C PRO A 321 -22.17 -11.91 21.73
N PRO A 322 -23.50 -12.11 21.87
CA PRO A 322 -24.51 -11.16 21.39
C PRO A 322 -24.51 -9.84 22.17
N THR A 323 -23.83 -9.81 23.31
CA THR A 323 -23.69 -8.60 24.15
C THR A 323 -22.61 -7.66 23.64
N PHE A 324 -21.79 -8.07 22.66
CA PHE A 324 -20.64 -7.29 22.23
C PHE A 324 -21.02 -6.01 21.50
N GLY A 325 -20.26 -4.94 21.79
CA GLY A 325 -20.29 -3.71 21.01
C GLY A 325 -19.47 -3.82 19.72
N VAL A 326 -19.52 -2.79 18.88
CA VAL A 326 -18.80 -2.75 17.59
C VAL A 326 -17.30 -3.00 17.74
N SER A 327 -16.63 -2.34 18.70
CA SER A 327 -15.20 -2.50 18.92
C SER A 327 -14.81 -3.92 19.35
N GLU A 328 -15.65 -4.58 20.14
CA GLU A 328 -15.43 -5.94 20.64
C GLU A 328 -15.63 -6.96 19.52
N LYS A 329 -16.67 -6.76 18.67
CA LYS A 329 -16.91 -7.58 17.47
C LYS A 329 -15.75 -7.53 16.48
N ILE A 330 -15.12 -6.37 16.29
CA ILE A 330 -13.96 -6.24 15.40
C ILE A 330 -12.80 -7.10 15.88
N VAL A 331 -12.42 -7.00 17.17
CA VAL A 331 -11.35 -7.83 17.73
C VAL A 331 -11.70 -9.32 17.63
N TRP A 332 -12.95 -9.67 17.92
CA TRP A 332 -13.43 -11.03 17.82
C TRP A 332 -13.29 -11.59 16.40
N GLU A 333 -13.78 -10.86 15.40
CA GLU A 333 -13.72 -11.25 14.00
C GLU A 333 -12.28 -11.43 13.50
N LEU A 334 -11.41 -10.47 13.82
CA LEU A 334 -10.02 -10.50 13.38
C LEU A 334 -9.24 -11.65 14.03
N GLY A 335 -9.48 -11.91 15.32
CA GLY A 335 -8.74 -12.89 16.13
C GLY A 335 -9.28 -14.33 16.08
N ARG A 336 -10.51 -14.57 15.61
CA ARG A 336 -11.20 -15.87 15.77
C ARG A 336 -10.44 -17.11 15.30
N ARG A 337 -9.59 -17.00 14.26
CA ARG A 337 -8.78 -18.10 13.72
C ARG A 337 -7.55 -18.45 14.60
N LEU A 338 -7.24 -17.59 15.56
CA LEU A 338 -6.11 -17.70 16.50
C LEU A 338 -6.52 -18.02 17.93
N PHE A 339 -7.82 -18.05 18.24
CA PHE A 339 -8.28 -18.44 19.59
C PHE A 339 -7.92 -19.88 19.94
N ASN A 340 -7.91 -20.18 21.24
CA ASN A 340 -7.57 -21.47 21.82
C ASN A 340 -6.12 -21.92 21.59
N LYS A 341 -5.20 -20.95 21.43
CA LYS A 341 -3.78 -21.20 21.13
C LYS A 341 -2.81 -20.47 22.06
N GLY A 342 -3.29 -19.77 23.09
CA GLY A 342 -2.44 -19.05 24.05
C GLY A 342 -1.77 -17.79 23.49
N HIS A 343 -2.36 -17.13 22.48
CA HIS A 343 -1.82 -15.87 21.96
C HIS A 343 -1.98 -14.72 22.97
N HIS A 344 -1.02 -13.79 22.93
CA HIS A 344 -1.00 -12.56 23.69
C HIS A 344 -1.42 -11.40 22.77
N LEU A 345 -2.63 -10.89 22.97
CA LEU A 345 -3.22 -9.83 22.18
C LEU A 345 -2.98 -8.45 22.80
N TYR A 346 -2.43 -7.53 22.03
CA TYR A 346 -2.23 -6.14 22.41
C TYR A 346 -3.17 -5.21 21.63
N VAL A 347 -3.88 -4.33 22.32
CA VAL A 347 -4.91 -3.46 21.71
C VAL A 347 -4.96 -2.06 22.31
N ASP A 348 -5.33 -1.07 21.48
CA ASP A 348 -5.54 0.31 21.95
C ASP A 348 -6.88 0.49 22.69
N ASN A 349 -7.01 1.61 23.38
CA ASN A 349 -8.16 2.03 24.18
C ASN A 349 -9.51 1.99 23.45
N PHE A 350 -9.54 2.08 22.12
CA PHE A 350 -10.77 1.94 21.36
C PHE A 350 -11.38 0.53 21.52
N TYR A 351 -10.54 -0.50 21.61
CA TYR A 351 -10.94 -1.89 21.71
C TYR A 351 -11.02 -2.40 23.15
N THR A 352 -10.12 -1.94 24.03
CA THR A 352 -9.97 -2.47 25.39
C THR A 352 -11.25 -2.38 26.20
N GLY A 353 -11.65 -3.47 26.85
CA GLY A 353 -12.85 -3.52 27.68
C GLY A 353 -12.86 -4.75 28.60
N VAL A 354 -13.45 -4.60 29.78
CA VAL A 354 -13.54 -5.66 30.80
C VAL A 354 -14.23 -6.91 30.25
N ARG A 355 -15.35 -6.72 29.54
CA ARG A 355 -16.11 -7.82 28.95
C ARG A 355 -15.29 -8.57 27.90
N LEU A 356 -14.77 -7.86 26.89
CA LEU A 356 -13.91 -8.45 25.86
C LEU A 356 -12.77 -9.27 26.48
N PHE A 357 -12.06 -8.73 27.47
CA PHE A 357 -10.89 -9.40 28.05
C PHE A 357 -11.27 -10.67 28.82
N LYS A 358 -12.40 -10.66 29.55
CA LYS A 358 -12.92 -11.88 30.19
C LYS A 358 -13.29 -12.95 29.15
N GLU A 359 -13.93 -12.58 28.04
CA GLU A 359 -14.29 -13.55 27.01
C GLU A 359 -13.07 -14.07 26.23
N LEU A 360 -12.08 -13.22 25.93
CA LEU A 360 -10.82 -13.65 25.31
C LEU A 360 -10.10 -14.67 26.20
N PHE A 361 -10.07 -14.42 27.51
CA PHE A 361 -9.47 -15.34 28.48
C PHE A 361 -10.12 -16.73 28.44
N ARG A 362 -11.46 -16.80 28.27
CA ARG A 362 -12.20 -18.07 28.15
C ARG A 362 -11.90 -18.86 26.88
N VAL A 363 -11.34 -18.23 25.86
CA VAL A 363 -10.92 -18.87 24.60
C VAL A 363 -9.39 -18.92 24.49
N ASP A 364 -8.73 -19.14 25.63
CA ASP A 364 -7.27 -19.19 25.82
C ASP A 364 -6.50 -18.11 25.05
N THR A 365 -7.02 -16.88 25.06
CA THR A 365 -6.36 -15.71 24.46
C THR A 365 -6.26 -14.63 25.51
N VAL A 366 -5.03 -14.29 25.90
CA VAL A 366 -4.81 -13.28 26.94
C VAL A 366 -4.55 -11.92 26.30
N ALA A 367 -4.93 -10.84 26.97
CA ALA A 367 -4.86 -9.51 26.39
C ALA A 367 -4.24 -8.45 27.31
N CYS A 368 -3.69 -7.40 26.69
CA CYS A 368 -3.20 -6.20 27.36
C CYS A 368 -3.52 -4.97 26.51
N GLY A 369 -4.04 -3.92 27.15
CA GLY A 369 -4.34 -2.69 26.43
C GLY A 369 -4.49 -1.48 27.34
N THR A 370 -4.34 -0.29 26.76
CA THR A 370 -4.74 0.94 27.42
C THR A 370 -6.26 1.00 27.48
N ILE A 371 -6.85 1.62 28.50
CA ILE A 371 -8.31 1.74 28.63
C ILE A 371 -8.71 3.18 28.96
N ARG A 372 -9.88 3.62 28.49
CA ARG A 372 -10.42 4.93 28.87
C ARG A 372 -10.94 4.88 30.30
N SER A 373 -10.71 5.93 31.08
CA SER A 373 -11.14 6.03 32.49
C SER A 373 -12.66 5.92 32.68
N ASN A 374 -13.44 6.33 31.68
CA ASN A 374 -14.90 6.27 31.68
C ASN A 374 -15.47 4.96 31.10
N ARG A 375 -14.64 3.97 30.76
CA ARG A 375 -15.08 2.70 30.19
C ARG A 375 -15.90 1.91 31.23
N LYS A 376 -17.06 1.38 30.81
CA LYS A 376 -17.94 0.59 31.67
C LYS A 376 -17.18 -0.63 32.24
N GLY A 377 -17.31 -0.84 33.55
CA GLY A 377 -16.69 -1.95 34.27
C GLY A 377 -15.30 -1.65 34.85
N TYR A 378 -14.63 -0.59 34.39
CA TYR A 378 -13.35 -0.17 34.98
C TYR A 378 -13.55 0.41 36.40
N PRO A 379 -12.69 0.09 37.39
CA PRO A 379 -12.95 0.44 38.77
C PRO A 379 -12.86 1.95 39.03
N LYS A 380 -13.98 2.57 39.41
CA LYS A 380 -14.05 4.01 39.74
C LYS A 380 -13.15 4.39 40.91
N GLU A 381 -13.00 3.51 41.90
CA GLU A 381 -12.07 3.71 43.02
C GLU A 381 -10.65 3.98 42.52
N LEU A 382 -10.20 3.22 41.51
CA LEU A 382 -8.88 3.36 40.94
C LEU A 382 -8.74 4.69 40.18
N VAL A 383 -9.78 5.11 39.45
CA VAL A 383 -9.81 6.39 38.72
C VAL A 383 -9.72 7.57 39.69
N CYS A 384 -10.52 7.56 40.75
CA CYS A 384 -10.58 8.62 41.76
C CYS A 384 -9.34 8.69 42.67
N LYS A 385 -8.50 7.64 42.69
CA LYS A 385 -7.30 7.60 43.53
C LYS A 385 -6.27 8.63 43.05
N LYS A 386 -5.86 9.52 43.97
CA LYS A 386 -4.78 10.49 43.75
C LYS A 386 -3.43 9.80 43.95
N LEU A 387 -2.55 9.93 42.97
CA LEU A 387 -1.22 9.31 42.95
C LEU A 387 -0.20 10.36 42.50
N GLU A 388 1.02 10.24 42.99
CA GLU A 388 2.13 11.09 42.54
C GLU A 388 2.77 10.54 41.27
N LYS A 389 3.51 11.38 40.55
CA LYS A 389 4.23 10.97 39.33
C LYS A 389 5.18 9.80 39.63
N GLY A 390 5.09 8.76 38.82
CA GLY A 390 5.85 7.51 38.97
C GLY A 390 5.18 6.48 39.89
N GLN A 391 4.06 6.81 40.54
CA GLN A 391 3.31 5.85 41.34
C GLN A 391 2.29 5.08 40.48
N CYS A 392 2.02 3.85 40.88
CA CYS A 392 0.94 3.04 40.35
C CYS A 392 0.03 2.51 41.47
N SER A 393 -1.21 2.25 41.11
CA SER A 393 -2.15 1.47 41.92
C SER A 393 -2.82 0.45 41.00
N ALA A 394 -3.15 -0.71 41.54
CA ALA A 394 -3.85 -1.74 40.81
C ALA A 394 -4.98 -2.34 41.65
N LEU A 395 -5.95 -2.93 40.94
CA LEU A 395 -7.00 -3.77 41.48
C LEU A 395 -7.12 -5.00 40.60
N ARG A 396 -7.53 -6.12 41.19
CA ARG A 396 -7.80 -7.37 40.48
C ARG A 396 -9.26 -7.72 40.51
N ASN A 397 -9.73 -8.33 39.43
CA ASN A 397 -11.01 -9.02 39.37
C ASN A 397 -10.76 -10.35 38.64
N ASP A 398 -10.69 -11.43 39.41
CA ASP A 398 -10.23 -12.74 38.93
C ASP A 398 -8.82 -12.64 38.31
N GLU A 399 -8.63 -13.10 37.07
CA GLU A 399 -7.39 -13.00 36.31
C GLU A 399 -7.16 -11.62 35.68
N LEU A 400 -8.14 -10.72 35.77
CA LEU A 400 -8.10 -9.40 35.17
C LEU A 400 -7.47 -8.38 36.11
N LEU A 401 -6.38 -7.77 35.68
CA LEU A 401 -5.71 -6.65 36.33
C LEU A 401 -6.20 -5.32 35.74
N ALA A 402 -6.65 -4.40 36.60
CA ALA A 402 -6.82 -2.98 36.28
C ALA A 402 -5.73 -2.17 36.97
N LEU A 403 -5.06 -1.28 36.25
CA LEU A 403 -3.93 -0.53 36.76
C LEU A 403 -4.00 0.95 36.36
N LYS A 404 -3.77 1.85 37.32
CA LYS A 404 -3.53 3.28 37.11
C LYS A 404 -2.06 3.58 37.36
N PHE A 405 -1.42 4.26 36.43
CA PHE A 405 -0.05 4.75 36.53
C PHE A 405 0.02 6.23 36.18
N VAL A 406 0.72 7.03 36.97
CA VAL A 406 0.90 8.46 36.68
C VAL A 406 2.26 8.68 36.03
N ASP A 407 2.26 8.93 34.72
CA ASP A 407 3.46 9.38 34.01
C ASP A 407 3.47 10.91 33.91
N LYS A 408 3.40 11.48 32.69
CA LYS A 408 3.05 12.90 32.50
C LYS A 408 1.55 13.16 32.71
N ARG A 409 0.74 12.14 32.47
CA ARG A 409 -0.71 12.09 32.65
C ARG A 409 -1.08 10.72 33.21
N ASP A 410 -2.30 10.60 33.71
CA ASP A 410 -2.85 9.31 34.13
C ASP A 410 -2.94 8.35 32.94
N VAL A 411 -2.34 7.17 33.10
CA VAL A 411 -2.44 6.04 32.18
C VAL A 411 -3.22 4.94 32.88
N TYR A 412 -4.23 4.42 32.19
CA TYR A 412 -5.05 3.33 32.67
C TYR A 412 -4.83 2.10 31.79
N MET A 413 -4.58 0.97 32.42
CA MET A 413 -4.28 -0.29 31.77
C MET A 413 -5.27 -1.37 32.21
N LEU A 414 -5.57 -2.27 31.29
CA LEU A 414 -6.29 -3.50 31.57
C LEU A 414 -5.46 -4.67 31.04
N SER A 415 -5.32 -5.75 31.81
CA SER A 415 -4.59 -6.92 31.35
C SER A 415 -5.02 -8.22 32.00
N THR A 416 -5.00 -9.32 31.26
CA THR A 416 -5.07 -10.69 31.78
C THR A 416 -3.72 -11.42 31.70
N ILE A 417 -2.64 -10.70 31.35
CA ILE A 417 -1.29 -11.24 31.14
C ILE A 417 -0.41 -11.02 32.38
N HIS A 418 -0.57 -9.87 33.04
CA HIS A 418 0.41 -9.36 33.99
C HIS A 418 -0.13 -9.35 35.42
N ASP A 419 0.79 -9.32 36.37
CA ASP A 419 0.58 -8.88 37.76
C ASP A 419 0.83 -7.36 37.89
N GLU A 420 0.77 -6.84 39.12
CA GLU A 420 1.04 -5.44 39.44
C GLU A 420 2.54 -5.09 39.56
N SER A 421 3.44 -5.95 39.09
CA SER A 421 4.89 -5.74 39.21
C SER A 421 5.39 -4.54 38.41
N THR A 422 6.53 -3.99 38.86
CA THR A 422 7.20 -2.85 38.23
C THR A 422 8.67 -3.15 37.96
N SER A 423 9.18 -2.67 36.83
CA SER A 423 10.59 -2.77 36.45
C SER A 423 11.25 -1.38 36.42
N PRO A 424 12.52 -1.25 36.86
CA PRO A 424 13.28 -0.02 36.64
C PRO A 424 13.53 0.20 35.15
N VAL A 425 13.44 1.46 34.72
CA VAL A 425 13.73 1.89 33.35
C VAL A 425 14.62 3.13 33.38
N ALA A 426 15.72 3.07 32.64
CA ALA A 426 16.59 4.23 32.42
C ALA A 426 15.89 5.26 31.53
N VAL A 427 15.85 6.51 31.97
CA VAL A 427 15.29 7.62 31.19
C VAL A 427 16.44 8.38 30.55
N TRP A 428 16.38 8.57 29.22
CA TRP A 428 17.42 9.30 28.49
C TRP A 428 17.58 10.71 29.09
N GLY A 429 18.79 11.01 29.59
CA GLY A 429 19.13 12.33 30.13
C GLY A 429 18.81 12.53 31.62
N GLN A 430 18.39 11.48 32.34
CA GLN A 430 18.26 11.49 33.80
C GLN A 430 19.14 10.41 34.44
N VAL A 431 19.73 10.72 35.59
CA VAL A 431 20.55 9.77 36.38
C VAL A 431 19.67 8.78 37.16
N ALA A 432 18.39 9.12 37.40
CA ALA A 432 17.48 8.32 38.20
C ALA A 432 16.68 7.31 37.34
N GLU A 433 16.59 6.06 37.83
CA GLU A 433 15.71 5.04 37.28
C GLU A 433 14.25 5.29 37.70
N VAL A 434 13.33 5.25 36.74
CA VAL A 434 11.90 5.32 37.01
C VAL A 434 11.33 3.91 36.98
N ARG A 435 10.62 3.50 38.04
CA ARG A 435 9.91 2.23 38.04
C ARG A 435 8.63 2.35 37.24
N LYS A 436 8.46 1.49 36.24
CA LYS A 436 7.24 1.42 35.41
C LYS A 436 6.57 0.05 35.54
N PRO A 437 5.23 -0.01 35.56
CA PRO A 437 4.51 -1.28 35.48
C PRO A 437 4.96 -2.12 34.29
N VAL A 438 5.19 -3.42 34.51
CA VAL A 438 5.64 -4.33 33.45
C VAL A 438 4.65 -4.38 32.28
N CYS A 439 3.34 -4.35 32.59
CA CYS A 439 2.29 -4.33 31.58
C CYS A 439 2.39 -3.15 30.59
N ILE A 440 2.89 -1.99 31.03
CA ILE A 440 3.11 -0.81 30.18
C ILE A 440 4.34 -1.01 29.27
N LEU A 441 5.38 -1.67 29.79
CA LEU A 441 6.58 -1.96 29.01
C LEU A 441 6.27 -2.95 27.88
N ASP A 442 5.55 -4.02 28.22
CA ASP A 442 5.14 -5.02 27.23
C ASP A 442 4.13 -4.45 26.24
N TYR A 443 3.18 -3.62 26.69
CA TYR A 443 2.28 -2.91 25.78
C TYR A 443 3.04 -2.07 24.74
N ASN A 444 3.98 -1.23 25.20
CA ASN A 444 4.77 -0.38 24.30
C ASN A 444 5.65 -1.18 23.34
N LYS A 445 6.16 -2.33 23.80
CA LYS A 445 6.96 -3.24 22.98
C LYS A 445 6.12 -3.89 21.89
N HIS A 446 4.87 -4.27 22.21
CA HIS A 446 4.11 -5.18 21.37
C HIS A 446 2.98 -4.57 20.54
N MET A 447 2.47 -3.39 20.88
CA MET A 447 1.34 -2.76 20.16
C MET A 447 1.69 -2.36 18.70
N GLY A 448 2.95 -2.00 18.43
CA GLY A 448 3.37 -1.35 17.17
C GLY A 448 3.44 -2.22 15.91
N GLY A 449 2.84 -3.41 15.88
CA GLY A 449 2.85 -4.31 14.70
C GLY A 449 2.28 -3.64 13.44
N VAL A 450 1.10 -3.03 13.56
CA VAL A 450 0.41 -2.31 12.46
C VAL A 450 1.19 -1.06 12.04
N ASP A 451 1.67 -0.27 12.99
CA ASP A 451 2.46 0.93 12.68
C ASP A 451 3.76 0.59 11.94
N ARG A 452 4.37 -0.58 12.20
CA ARG A 452 5.53 -1.07 11.42
C ARG A 452 5.16 -1.29 9.95
N VAL A 453 3.99 -1.85 9.67
CA VAL A 453 3.50 -2.05 8.30
C VAL A 453 3.33 -0.71 7.61
N ASP A 454 2.63 0.24 8.25
CA ASP A 454 2.41 1.58 7.73
C ASP A 454 3.75 2.28 7.40
N GLN A 455 4.72 2.22 8.32
CA GLN A 455 6.06 2.79 8.14
C GLN A 455 6.86 2.13 7.01
N ARG A 456 6.70 0.82 6.79
CA ARG A 456 7.42 0.08 5.74
C ARG A 456 6.81 0.30 4.36
N LEU A 457 5.49 0.44 4.26
CA LEU A 457 4.80 0.61 2.99
C LEU A 457 4.80 2.07 2.51
N GLU A 458 4.73 3.04 3.42
CA GLU A 458 4.60 4.46 3.09
C GLU A 458 5.66 5.00 2.11
N PRO A 459 6.96 4.65 2.21
CA PRO A 459 7.97 5.12 1.27
C PRO A 459 7.75 4.62 -0.16
N TYR A 460 7.07 3.47 -0.31
CA TYR A 460 6.96 2.74 -1.59
C TYR A 460 5.53 2.69 -2.13
N THR A 461 4.61 3.48 -1.58
CA THR A 461 3.20 3.51 -2.00
C THR A 461 3.06 3.67 -3.51
N ALA A 462 2.62 2.60 -4.18
CA ALA A 462 2.31 2.59 -5.61
C ALA A 462 0.97 3.29 -5.93
N ALA A 463 0.10 3.43 -4.92
CA ALA A 463 -1.21 4.04 -5.03
C ALA A 463 -1.13 5.57 -5.26
N ARG A 464 -1.22 5.98 -6.53
CA ARG A 464 -1.26 7.38 -6.97
C ARG A 464 -2.58 8.07 -6.62
N LYS A 465 -2.68 9.38 -6.93
CA LYS A 465 -3.96 10.09 -6.92
C LYS A 465 -4.88 9.36 -7.91
N SER A 466 -6.00 8.85 -7.40
CA SER A 466 -7.05 8.16 -8.15
C SER A 466 -8.38 8.73 -7.68
N TYR A 467 -9.31 8.93 -8.60
CA TYR A 467 -10.69 9.29 -8.29
C TYR A 467 -11.54 8.06 -7.92
N VAL A 468 -11.05 6.85 -8.26
CA VAL A 468 -11.74 5.58 -8.03
C VAL A 468 -11.15 4.87 -6.82
N TRP A 469 -11.96 4.72 -5.76
CA TRP A 469 -11.53 4.24 -4.44
C TRP A 469 -11.11 2.76 -4.44
N TYR A 470 -11.87 1.88 -5.10
CA TYR A 470 -11.65 0.43 -5.01
C TYR A 470 -10.35 0.01 -5.71
N LYS A 471 -10.01 0.62 -6.85
CA LYS A 471 -8.72 0.40 -7.52
C LYS A 471 -7.56 0.85 -6.64
N LYS A 472 -7.73 1.99 -5.96
CA LYS A 472 -6.70 2.51 -5.06
C LYS A 472 -6.46 1.56 -3.88
N LEU A 473 -7.55 1.07 -3.30
CA LEU A 473 -7.48 0.11 -2.20
C LEU A 473 -6.87 -1.22 -2.66
N ALA A 474 -7.27 -1.76 -3.81
CA ALA A 474 -6.71 -3.00 -4.35
C ALA A 474 -5.20 -2.89 -4.58
N LEU A 475 -4.72 -1.82 -5.21
CA LEU A 475 -3.28 -1.61 -5.40
C LEU A 475 -2.50 -1.47 -4.08
N HIS A 476 -3.12 -0.89 -3.05
CA HIS A 476 -2.54 -0.86 -1.70
C HIS A 476 -2.49 -2.27 -1.09
N LEU A 477 -3.54 -3.06 -1.23
CA LEU A 477 -3.60 -4.43 -0.73
C LEU A 477 -2.64 -5.38 -1.47
N PHE A 478 -2.42 -5.20 -2.77
CA PHE A 478 -1.39 -5.94 -3.51
C PHE A 478 0.01 -5.60 -3.02
N HIS A 479 0.26 -4.34 -2.66
CA HIS A 479 1.53 -3.92 -2.07
C HIS A 479 1.69 -4.46 -0.64
N LEU A 480 0.60 -4.53 0.14
CA LEU A 480 0.56 -5.20 1.44
C LEU A 480 0.88 -6.71 1.30
N ALA A 481 0.32 -7.38 0.30
CA ALA A 481 0.64 -8.78 -0.01
C ALA A 481 2.13 -8.97 -0.32
N THR A 482 2.76 -8.05 -1.05
CA THR A 482 4.22 -8.05 -1.27
C THR A 482 5.01 -7.89 0.03
N PHE A 483 4.52 -7.12 1.00
CA PHE A 483 5.17 -7.01 2.31
C PHE A 483 5.01 -8.29 3.14
N ASN A 484 3.82 -8.88 3.18
CA ASN A 484 3.62 -10.19 3.80
C ASN A 484 4.52 -11.26 3.16
N ALA A 485 4.66 -11.28 1.84
CA ALA A 485 5.61 -12.13 1.12
C ALA A 485 7.06 -11.92 1.57
N PHE A 486 7.47 -10.67 1.81
CA PHE A 486 8.80 -10.37 2.33
C PHE A 486 9.01 -10.89 3.76
N VAL A 487 7.99 -10.83 4.61
CA VAL A 487 8.07 -11.39 5.97
C VAL A 487 8.21 -12.91 5.90
N VAL A 488 7.44 -13.59 5.06
CA VAL A 488 7.56 -15.04 4.84
C VAL A 488 8.95 -15.39 4.29
N PHE A 489 9.47 -14.63 3.34
CA PHE A 489 10.84 -14.80 2.84
C PHE A 489 11.89 -14.65 3.96
N LYS A 490 11.72 -13.69 4.88
CA LYS A 490 12.63 -13.50 6.00
C LYS A 490 12.56 -14.61 7.04
N ASP A 491 11.39 -15.22 7.22
CA ASP A 491 11.17 -16.40 8.05
C ASP A 491 11.83 -17.64 7.44
N SER A 492 11.64 -17.87 6.14
CA SER A 492 12.22 -18.99 5.38
C SER A 492 13.73 -18.85 5.10
N SER A 493 14.27 -17.64 5.16
CA SER A 493 15.70 -17.37 4.94
C SER A 493 16.24 -16.37 5.99
N PRO A 494 16.40 -16.81 7.25
CA PRO A 494 16.82 -15.94 8.35
C PRO A 494 18.17 -15.26 8.10
N GLU A 495 19.12 -15.96 7.48
CA GLU A 495 20.48 -15.51 7.16
C GLU A 495 20.53 -14.45 6.06
N SER A 496 19.48 -14.36 5.22
CA SER A 496 19.44 -13.40 4.13
C SER A 496 19.41 -11.96 4.66
N ARG A 497 20.31 -11.11 4.14
CA ARG A 497 20.34 -9.66 4.43
C ARG A 497 19.57 -8.82 3.42
N MET A 498 18.78 -9.46 2.55
CA MET A 498 18.01 -8.76 1.53
C MET A 498 17.03 -7.78 2.18
N THR A 499 17.06 -6.52 1.73
CA THR A 499 16.12 -5.50 2.19
C THR A 499 14.80 -5.60 1.45
N PHE A 500 13.73 -5.03 2.01
CA PHE A 500 12.42 -5.00 1.35
C PHE A 500 12.49 -4.37 -0.05
N VAL A 501 13.27 -3.30 -0.23
CA VAL A 501 13.46 -2.67 -1.56
C VAL A 501 14.07 -3.65 -2.56
N LYS A 502 15.11 -4.40 -2.17
CA LYS A 502 15.77 -5.38 -3.05
C LYS A 502 14.84 -6.55 -3.38
N PHE A 503 14.05 -6.98 -2.41
CA PHE A 503 13.00 -7.98 -2.61
C PHE A 503 11.94 -7.49 -3.62
N GLN A 504 11.44 -6.25 -3.46
CA GLN A 504 10.52 -5.64 -4.41
C GLN A 504 11.13 -5.49 -5.81
N GLU A 505 12.40 -5.06 -5.93
CA GLU A 505 13.11 -4.99 -7.20
C GLU A 505 13.17 -6.35 -7.90
N SER A 506 13.42 -7.43 -7.15
CA SER A 506 13.41 -8.79 -7.69
C SER A 506 12.04 -9.19 -8.21
N ILE A 507 10.97 -8.92 -7.47
CA ILE A 507 9.59 -9.21 -7.90
C ILE A 507 9.25 -8.40 -9.15
N ILE A 508 9.55 -7.10 -9.16
CA ILE A 508 9.31 -6.23 -10.32
C ILE A 508 10.04 -6.77 -11.54
N ALA A 509 11.31 -7.17 -11.39
CA ALA A 509 12.10 -7.76 -12.47
C ALA A 509 11.44 -9.02 -13.03
N SER A 510 10.93 -9.91 -12.19
CA SER A 510 10.19 -11.09 -12.63
C SER A 510 8.87 -10.75 -13.33
N LEU A 511 8.08 -9.81 -12.78
CA LEU A 511 6.78 -9.41 -13.33
C LEU A 511 6.87 -8.71 -14.69
N VAL A 512 7.91 -7.89 -14.90
CA VAL A 512 8.19 -7.27 -16.19
C VAL A 512 9.07 -8.13 -17.11
N VAL A 513 9.38 -9.37 -16.67
CA VAL A 513 10.15 -10.39 -17.39
C VAL A 513 11.53 -9.88 -17.83
N LEU A 514 12.31 -9.36 -16.88
CA LEU A 514 13.67 -8.88 -17.13
C LEU A 514 14.70 -10.01 -17.35
N GLU A 515 14.37 -11.29 -17.17
CA GLU A 515 15.25 -12.42 -17.49
C GLU A 515 14.45 -13.54 -18.19
N GLN A 516 14.63 -13.84 -19.49
CA GLN A 516 15.82 -14.42 -20.15
C GLN A 516 16.62 -13.46 -21.07
N ALA A 517 17.02 -12.28 -20.59
CA ALA A 517 18.16 -11.59 -21.18
C ALA A 517 19.47 -12.30 -20.75
N ARG A 518 19.71 -13.49 -21.29
CA ARG A 518 21.08 -14.01 -21.34
C ARG A 518 21.94 -12.97 -22.05
N VAL A 519 22.99 -12.56 -21.35
CA VAL A 519 24.00 -11.58 -21.77
C VAL A 519 23.38 -10.18 -21.85
N PRO A 520 24.02 -9.15 -21.26
CA PRO A 520 23.73 -7.78 -21.67
C PRO A 520 23.76 -7.79 -23.20
N ARG A 521 22.65 -7.48 -23.85
CA ARG A 521 22.72 -7.07 -25.25
C ARG A 521 23.66 -5.89 -25.20
N GLU A 522 24.91 -6.13 -25.57
CA GLU A 522 26.02 -5.20 -25.45
C GLU A 522 25.44 -3.84 -25.78
N ALA A 523 25.45 -2.94 -24.78
CA ALA A 523 25.05 -1.57 -24.98
C ALA A 523 25.78 -1.12 -26.24
N VAL A 524 25.07 -1.00 -27.37
CA VAL A 524 25.62 -1.00 -28.74
C VAL A 524 27.02 -0.40 -28.70
N VAL A 525 28.02 -1.28 -28.53
CA VAL A 525 29.40 -0.85 -28.59
C VAL A 525 29.49 -0.38 -30.01
N GLU A 526 29.80 0.90 -30.22
CA GLU A 526 29.95 1.42 -31.56
C GLU A 526 30.91 0.51 -32.31
N ASP A 527 30.31 -0.28 -33.20
CA ASP A 527 30.89 -1.51 -33.69
C ASP A 527 32.20 -1.20 -34.37
N VAL A 528 33.31 -1.58 -33.74
CA VAL A 528 34.66 -1.27 -34.22
C VAL A 528 34.92 -2.03 -35.54
N ALA A 529 34.16 -3.10 -35.82
CA ALA A 529 34.22 -3.86 -37.08
C ALA A 529 33.86 -3.01 -38.30
N ARG A 530 32.94 -2.04 -38.16
CA ARG A 530 32.59 -1.14 -39.26
C ARG A 530 33.77 -0.28 -39.74
N LEU A 531 34.77 -0.05 -38.87
CA LEU A 531 35.95 0.78 -39.16
C LEU A 531 37.19 -0.04 -39.56
N LYS A 532 37.19 -1.35 -39.32
CA LYS A 532 38.37 -2.21 -39.48
C LYS A 532 38.27 -3.17 -40.68
N ASP A 533 37.06 -3.62 -41.01
CA ASP A 533 36.87 -4.63 -42.05
C ASP A 533 36.63 -4.03 -43.44
N ARG A 534 36.78 -4.85 -44.48
CA ARG A 534 36.43 -4.48 -45.85
C ARG A 534 34.94 -4.70 -46.04
N HIS A 535 34.20 -3.61 -46.29
CA HIS A 535 32.75 -3.62 -46.46
C HIS A 535 32.39 -3.38 -47.93
N PHE A 536 31.51 -4.20 -48.49
CA PHE A 536 31.01 -4.03 -49.86
C PHE A 536 29.52 -3.67 -49.88
N ALA A 537 29.12 -2.85 -50.84
CA ALA A 537 27.73 -2.43 -50.98
C ALA A 537 26.98 -3.43 -51.87
N GLU A 538 25.88 -3.97 -51.36
CA GLU A 538 25.01 -4.88 -52.11
C GLU A 538 23.59 -4.35 -52.22
N HIS A 539 22.86 -4.84 -53.22
CA HIS A 539 21.41 -4.61 -53.31
C HIS A 539 20.66 -5.44 -52.28
N ILE A 540 19.68 -4.83 -51.61
CA ILE A 540 18.80 -5.55 -50.70
C ILE A 540 18.04 -6.62 -51.51
N PRO A 541 18.13 -7.90 -51.12
CA PRO A 541 17.49 -8.98 -51.86
C PRO A 541 15.96 -8.84 -51.84
N PRO A 542 15.26 -9.23 -52.93
CA PRO A 542 13.80 -9.22 -52.99
C PRO A 542 13.16 -10.00 -51.84
N THR A 543 11.99 -9.57 -51.39
CA THR A 543 11.17 -10.34 -50.43
C THR A 543 9.88 -10.80 -51.10
N ALA A 544 9.21 -11.81 -50.54
CA ALA A 544 7.93 -12.33 -51.05
C ALA A 544 6.83 -11.26 -51.23
N LYS A 545 6.97 -10.10 -50.56
CA LYS A 545 6.02 -8.98 -50.62
C LYS A 545 6.51 -7.80 -51.48
N LYS A 546 7.79 -7.73 -51.86
CA LYS A 546 8.36 -6.56 -52.55
C LYS A 546 9.58 -6.95 -53.40
N ASN A 547 9.47 -6.77 -54.72
CA ASN A 547 10.55 -7.02 -55.68
C ASN A 547 11.74 -6.07 -55.51
N PHE A 548 11.50 -4.85 -55.03
CA PHE A 548 12.52 -3.81 -54.85
C PHE A 548 12.46 -3.22 -53.43
N PRO A 549 12.92 -3.96 -52.41
CA PRO A 549 12.93 -3.48 -51.04
C PRO A 549 13.96 -2.36 -50.85
N ALA A 550 13.60 -1.40 -49.99
CA ALA A 550 14.45 -0.29 -49.62
C ALA A 550 14.48 -0.17 -48.09
N LYS A 551 15.61 0.25 -47.55
CA LYS A 551 15.82 0.57 -46.13
C LYS A 551 16.07 2.06 -45.99
N ARG A 552 15.72 2.64 -44.84
CA ARG A 552 16.13 4.01 -44.51
C ARG A 552 17.65 4.08 -44.39
N CYS A 553 18.28 5.07 -45.00
CA CYS A 553 19.71 5.27 -44.89
C CYS A 553 20.10 5.64 -43.45
N ARG A 554 21.01 4.88 -42.83
CA ARG A 554 21.41 5.06 -41.42
C ARG A 554 22.13 6.39 -41.17
N VAL A 555 22.98 6.82 -42.10
CA VAL A 555 23.69 8.09 -42.01
C VAL A 555 22.73 9.27 -42.20
N CYS A 556 21.89 9.23 -43.24
CA CYS A 556 20.90 10.28 -43.48
C CYS A 556 19.91 10.41 -42.33
N ALA A 557 19.43 9.28 -41.79
CA ALA A 557 18.50 9.27 -40.66
C ALA A 557 19.09 9.99 -39.44
N ARG A 558 20.38 9.79 -39.16
CA ARG A 558 21.07 10.43 -38.04
C ARG A 558 21.39 11.91 -38.27
N ARG A 559 21.43 12.34 -39.54
CA ARG A 559 21.50 13.75 -39.96
C ARG A 559 20.13 14.42 -40.11
N GLY A 560 19.04 13.78 -39.65
CA GLY A 560 17.68 14.32 -39.79
C GLY A 560 17.10 14.25 -41.22
N ILE A 561 17.82 13.66 -42.19
CA ILE A 561 17.40 13.56 -43.58
C ILE A 561 16.60 12.26 -43.79
N ARG A 562 15.38 12.36 -44.32
CA ARG A 562 14.57 11.21 -44.72
C ARG A 562 14.99 10.75 -46.12
N LYS A 563 15.78 9.70 -46.20
CA LYS A 563 16.22 9.09 -47.47
C LYS A 563 16.19 7.57 -47.38
N GLU A 564 15.63 6.92 -48.39
CA GLU A 564 15.61 5.47 -48.54
C GLU A 564 16.62 5.03 -49.60
N THR A 565 17.15 3.82 -49.44
CA THR A 565 18.18 3.25 -50.30
C THR A 565 17.92 1.77 -50.50
N ARG A 566 18.19 1.30 -51.71
CA ARG A 566 18.16 -0.12 -52.06
C ARG A 566 19.48 -0.82 -51.77
N MET A 567 20.46 -0.09 -51.26
CA MET A 567 21.80 -0.59 -50.97
C MET A 567 21.98 -0.78 -49.47
N TYR A 568 22.63 -1.86 -49.10
CA TYR A 568 23.00 -2.16 -47.72
C TYR A 568 24.39 -2.75 -47.65
N CYS A 569 24.98 -2.77 -46.45
CA CYS A 569 26.20 -3.52 -46.19
C CYS A 569 25.82 -4.88 -45.56
N PRO A 570 26.10 -6.03 -46.20
CA PRO A 570 25.84 -7.35 -45.62
C PRO A 570 26.83 -7.71 -44.50
N ASP A 571 28.05 -7.18 -44.57
CA ASP A 571 29.18 -7.50 -43.69
C ASP A 571 29.04 -6.89 -42.29
N CYS A 572 28.29 -5.80 -42.16
CA CYS A 572 27.96 -5.20 -40.87
C CYS A 572 26.88 -6.01 -40.13
N PRO A 573 27.02 -6.30 -38.82
CA PRO A 573 26.04 -7.08 -38.04
C PRO A 573 24.61 -6.55 -38.10
N SER A 574 24.46 -5.22 -38.20
CA SER A 574 23.16 -4.53 -38.27
C SER A 574 22.59 -4.42 -39.69
N LYS A 575 23.31 -4.91 -40.71
CA LYS A 575 22.94 -4.87 -42.13
C LYS A 575 22.32 -3.53 -42.58
N PRO A 576 23.00 -2.40 -42.32
CA PRO A 576 22.41 -1.06 -42.42
C PRO A 576 22.15 -0.67 -43.88
N GLY A 577 21.03 0.00 -44.14
CA GLY A 577 20.81 0.68 -45.41
C GLY A 577 21.72 1.90 -45.52
N LEU A 578 22.47 2.03 -46.62
CA LEU A 578 23.41 3.14 -46.85
C LEU A 578 23.26 3.68 -48.27
N CYS A 579 23.27 5.00 -48.45
CA CYS A 579 23.29 5.59 -49.80
C CYS A 579 24.64 5.28 -50.48
N VAL A 580 24.60 5.02 -51.79
CA VAL A 580 25.81 4.82 -52.61
C VAL A 580 26.72 6.03 -52.51
N GLY A 581 28.02 5.79 -52.30
CA GLY A 581 29.03 6.84 -52.18
C GLY A 581 29.16 7.37 -50.74
N GLY A 582 28.83 8.64 -50.51
CA GLY A 582 29.21 9.39 -49.31
C GLY A 582 28.74 8.79 -47.98
N CYS A 583 27.51 8.29 -47.90
CA CYS A 583 27.00 7.66 -46.68
C CYS A 583 27.68 6.32 -46.40
N PHE A 584 27.94 5.52 -47.44
CA PHE A 584 28.63 4.25 -47.28
C PHE A 584 30.07 4.46 -46.81
N ARG A 585 30.78 5.45 -47.38
CA ARG A 585 32.13 5.81 -46.93
C ARG A 585 32.12 6.32 -45.48
N SER A 586 31.34 7.36 -45.16
CA SER A 586 31.31 7.93 -43.81
C SER A 586 31.00 6.90 -42.74
N TYR A 587 30.05 5.99 -42.99
CA TYR A 587 29.68 4.96 -42.02
C TYR A 587 30.82 3.97 -41.70
N HIS A 588 31.69 3.68 -42.66
CA HIS A 588 32.79 2.73 -42.51
C HIS A 588 34.17 3.37 -42.27
N THR A 589 34.30 4.70 -42.36
CA THR A 589 35.60 5.38 -42.16
C THR A 589 35.61 6.40 -41.03
N GLN A 590 34.46 6.87 -40.53
CA GLN A 590 34.40 7.92 -39.50
C GLN A 590 33.82 7.39 -38.20
N LYS A 591 34.46 7.67 -37.07
CA LYS A 591 33.91 7.34 -35.73
C LYS A 591 32.55 8.03 -35.54
N ASN A 592 32.46 9.32 -35.85
CA ASN A 592 31.21 10.08 -35.79
C ASN A 592 30.62 10.31 -37.19
N TYR A 593 30.14 9.26 -37.86
CA TYR A 593 29.64 9.33 -39.24
C TYR A 593 28.44 10.27 -39.48
N TRP A 594 27.85 10.79 -38.41
CA TRP A 594 26.75 11.76 -38.47
C TRP A 594 27.24 13.21 -38.55
N GLU A 595 28.50 13.49 -38.24
CA GLU A 595 29.10 14.81 -38.45
C GLU A 595 29.20 15.08 -39.96
N ILE A 596 28.94 16.33 -40.34
CA ILE A 596 29.02 16.79 -41.73
C ILE A 596 30.52 16.99 -42.03
N PRO A 597 31.08 16.41 -43.11
CA PRO A 597 32.44 16.71 -43.52
C PRO A 597 32.60 18.18 -43.95
#